data_AF-A0A088E8A9-F1
#
_entry.id   AF-A0A088E8A9-F1
#
_cell.length_a   1.000
_cell.length_b   1.000
_cell.length_c   1.000
_cell.angle_alpha   90.00
_cell.angle_beta   90.00
_cell.angle_gamma   90.00
#
_symmetry.space_group_name_H-M   'P 1'
#
loop_
_entity.id
_entity.type
_entity.pdbx_description
1 polymer ?
#
loop_
_entity_poly.entity_id
_entity_poly.type
_entity_poly.pdbx_seq_one_letter_code
_entity_poly.pdbx_strand_id
1 'polypeptide(L)'
;MVTESRELVKSLMEAKESIISGDVKRGVEIIEKTVNSSNIKEANWVICNVIDAADCAYVVETLNAIGKIFDVTACGNLKRVISCFMRAGKDSEFVDLALSALVQKRREDQLDKILAETGEIPAPLLLKLASAYGKIGNRKKEQELLKQACEKGLKEACRDINQIFPRIT
;
A
#
# COMPACT_ATOMS: atom_id res chain seq x y z
N MET A 1 15.92 18.00 24.27
CA MET A 1 15.43 18.29 22.90
C MET A 1 16.43 17.93 21.80
N VAL A 2 17.53 18.66 21.55
CA VAL A 2 18.45 18.34 20.41
C VAL A 2 19.10 16.95 20.54
N THR A 3 19.51 16.57 21.75
CA THR A 3 20.13 15.27 22.03
C THR A 3 19.15 14.10 21.92
N GLU A 4 17.90 14.29 22.36
CA GLU A 4 16.85 13.26 22.31
C GLU A 4 16.39 12.98 20.87
N SER A 5 16.25 14.03 20.04
CA SER A 5 15.94 13.88 18.61
C SER A 5 17.08 13.16 17.88
N ARG A 6 18.34 13.41 18.24
CA ARG A 6 19.50 12.71 17.65
C ARG A 6 19.53 11.21 17.99
N GLU A 7 19.26 10.84 19.25
CA GLU A 7 19.20 9.43 19.67
C GLU A 7 17.98 8.71 19.06
N LEU A 8 16.84 9.39 18.93
CA LEU A 8 15.68 8.88 18.20
C LEU A 8 16.04 8.55 16.75
N VAL A 9 16.63 9.50 16.02
CA VAL A 9 17.04 9.29 14.61
C VAL A 9 18.03 8.15 14.48
N LYS A 10 19.02 8.06 15.37
CA LYS A 10 20.01 6.98 15.37
C LYS A 10 19.37 5.61 15.55
N SER A 11 18.45 5.48 16.51
CA SER A 11 17.74 4.23 16.79
C SER A 11 16.84 3.83 15.62
N LEU A 12 16.13 4.78 15.02
CA LEU A 12 15.29 4.53 13.84
C LEU A 12 16.11 4.18 12.59
N MET A 13 17.30 4.75 12.42
CA MET A 13 18.23 4.34 11.37
C MET A 13 18.68 2.90 11.56
N GLU A 14 19.05 2.50 12.78
CA GLU A 14 19.41 1.11 13.08
C GLU A 14 18.25 0.15 12.78
N ALA A 15 17.04 0.49 13.22
CA ALA A 15 15.85 -0.31 12.93
C ALA A 15 15.60 -0.47 11.44
N LYS A 16 15.68 0.63 10.69
CA LYS A 16 15.50 0.65 9.23
C LYS A 16 16.53 -0.26 8.53
N GLU A 17 17.81 -0.14 8.86
CA GLU A 17 18.86 -0.99 8.27
C GLU A 17 18.66 -2.47 8.63
N SER A 18 18.23 -2.76 9.87
CA SER A 18 17.87 -4.12 10.29
C SER A 18 16.76 -4.71 9.42
N ILE A 19 15.67 -3.96 9.18
CA ILE A 19 14.54 -4.41 8.35
C ILE A 19 14.97 -4.58 6.89
N ILE A 20 15.71 -3.62 6.33
CA ILE A 20 16.17 -3.68 4.92
C ILE A 20 17.10 -4.88 4.69
N SER A 21 17.94 -5.22 5.67
CA SER A 21 18.83 -6.39 5.61
C SER A 21 18.13 -7.73 5.93
N GLY A 22 16.84 -7.71 6.27
CA GLY A 22 16.01 -8.89 6.48
C GLY A 22 15.85 -9.34 7.93
N ASP A 23 16.49 -8.68 8.89
CA ASP A 23 16.20 -8.89 10.32
C ASP A 23 15.04 -7.98 10.75
N VAL A 24 13.84 -8.33 10.26
CA VAL A 24 12.60 -7.58 10.50
C VAL A 24 12.26 -7.57 11.99
N LYS A 25 12.40 -8.72 12.66
CA LYS A 25 12.09 -8.86 14.09
C LYS A 25 12.89 -7.87 14.94
N ARG A 26 14.21 -7.81 14.77
CA ARG A 26 15.04 -6.86 15.52
C ARG A 26 14.66 -5.42 15.22
N GLY A 27 14.44 -5.07 13.95
CA GLY A 27 14.08 -3.69 13.60
C GLY A 27 12.73 -3.26 14.15
N VAL A 28 11.74 -4.17 14.15
CA VAL A 28 10.45 -3.97 14.82
C VAL A 28 10.64 -3.75 16.32
N GLU A 29 11.41 -4.61 17.00
CA GLU A 29 11.68 -4.46 18.44
C GLU A 29 12.34 -3.12 18.79
N ILE A 30 13.24 -2.61 17.95
CA ILE A 30 13.85 -1.29 18.14
C ILE A 30 12.78 -0.20 18.00
N ILE A 31 11.93 -0.27 16.97
CA ILE A 31 10.86 0.71 16.75
C ILE A 31 9.89 0.73 17.93
N GLU A 32 9.43 -0.42 18.39
CA GLU A 32 8.48 -0.52 19.51
C GLU A 32 9.04 0.06 20.81
N LYS A 33 10.35 -0.09 21.05
CA LYS A 33 11.01 0.49 22.24
C LYS A 33 11.25 2.00 22.13
N THR A 34 11.37 2.52 20.91
CA THR A 34 11.81 3.90 20.66
C THR A 34 10.64 4.84 20.37
N VAL A 35 9.63 4.35 19.65
CA VAL A 35 8.51 5.14 19.16
C VAL A 35 7.36 5.13 20.15
N ASN A 36 6.83 6.31 20.45
CA ASN A 36 5.70 6.51 21.35
C ASN A 36 4.84 7.70 20.89
N SER A 37 3.74 7.97 21.60
CA SER A 37 2.77 9.00 21.22
C SER A 37 3.35 10.41 21.13
N SER A 38 4.45 10.71 21.83
CA SER A 38 5.08 12.04 21.80
C SER A 38 5.96 12.27 20.57
N ASN A 39 6.54 11.21 19.99
CA ASN A 39 7.50 11.31 18.89
C ASN A 39 7.03 10.65 17.58
N ILE A 40 5.87 9.99 17.54
CA ILE A 40 5.39 9.24 16.36
C ILE A 40 5.35 10.07 15.07
N LYS A 41 4.98 11.35 15.16
CA LYS A 41 4.95 12.25 13.99
C LYS A 41 6.35 12.48 13.41
N GLU A 42 7.34 12.68 14.28
CA GLU A 42 8.75 12.82 13.89
C GLU A 42 9.31 11.48 13.37
N ALA A 43 8.84 10.35 13.90
CA ALA A 43 9.30 9.02 13.51
C ALA A 43 8.70 8.52 12.18
N ASN A 44 7.61 9.11 11.66
CA ASN A 44 6.84 8.56 10.54
C ASN A 44 7.65 8.33 9.26
N TRP A 45 8.76 9.04 9.06
CA TRP A 45 9.63 8.83 7.90
C TRP A 45 10.20 7.41 7.84
N VAL A 46 10.37 6.73 9.00
CA VAL A 46 10.99 5.41 9.06
C VAL A 46 10.17 4.37 8.29
N ILE A 47 8.84 4.38 8.45
CA ILE A 47 7.98 3.40 7.76
C ILE A 47 7.96 3.67 6.26
N CYS A 48 7.99 4.95 5.85
CA CYS A 48 8.04 5.30 4.44
C CYS A 48 9.34 4.84 3.78
N ASN A 49 10.47 4.98 4.48
CA ASN A 49 11.76 4.48 4.00
C ASN A 49 11.81 2.95 3.93
N VAL A 50 11.23 2.26 4.91
CA VAL A 50 11.08 0.79 4.84
C VAL A 50 10.26 0.40 3.60
N ILE A 51 9.12 1.05 3.37
CA ILE A 51 8.29 0.81 2.18
C ILE A 51 9.11 1.02 0.91
N ASP A 52 9.91 2.08 0.83
CA ASP A 52 10.68 2.43 -0.37
C ASP A 52 11.82 1.46 -0.67
N ALA A 53 12.54 1.00 0.35
CA ALA A 53 13.83 0.33 0.19
C ALA A 53 13.81 -1.17 0.49
N ALA A 54 12.99 -1.65 1.43
CA ALA A 54 13.02 -3.05 1.85
C ALA A 54 12.40 -3.98 0.82
N ASP A 55 12.85 -5.24 0.79
CA ASP A 55 12.22 -6.28 -0.03
C ASP A 55 10.75 -6.47 0.33
N CYS A 56 9.92 -6.87 -0.64
CA CYS A 56 8.47 -6.94 -0.45
C CYS A 56 8.04 -7.87 0.70
N ALA A 57 8.77 -8.96 0.94
CA ALA A 57 8.50 -9.83 2.08
C ALA A 57 8.62 -9.06 3.40
N TYR A 58 9.67 -8.25 3.54
CA TYR A 58 9.94 -7.46 4.74
C TYR A 58 9.01 -6.26 4.87
N VAL A 59 8.60 -5.64 3.75
CA VAL A 59 7.54 -4.60 3.77
C VAL A 59 6.24 -5.17 4.33
N VAL A 60 5.80 -6.33 3.83
CA VAL A 60 4.57 -7.00 4.28
C VAL A 60 4.67 -7.40 5.75
N GLU A 61 5.78 -8.02 6.16
CA GLU A 61 6.01 -8.41 7.55
C GLU A 61 6.00 -7.20 8.49
N THR A 62 6.76 -6.16 8.15
CA THR A 62 6.86 -4.93 8.94
C THR A 62 5.52 -4.22 9.09
N LEU A 63 4.77 -4.06 7.99
CA LEU A 63 3.46 -3.39 8.04
C LEU A 63 2.46 -4.17 8.88
N ASN A 64 2.45 -5.51 8.78
CA ASN A 64 1.59 -6.33 9.63
C ASN A 64 1.96 -6.23 11.12
N ALA A 65 3.24 -6.07 11.46
CA ALA A 65 3.69 -5.94 12.84
C ALA A 65 3.39 -4.56 13.44
N ILE A 66 3.81 -3.49 12.76
CA ILE A 66 3.84 -2.13 13.33
C ILE A 66 3.19 -1.06 12.46
N GLY A 67 2.64 -1.42 11.29
CA GLY A 67 2.09 -0.45 10.34
C GLY A 67 0.95 0.41 10.90
N LYS A 68 0.19 -0.11 11.88
CA LYS A 68 -0.90 0.63 12.55
C LYS A 68 -0.42 1.78 13.45
N ILE A 69 0.84 1.76 13.85
CA ILE A 69 1.44 2.80 14.67
C ILE A 69 1.69 4.06 13.82
N PHE A 70 1.89 3.88 12.51
CA PHE A 70 2.29 4.94 11.59
C PHE A 70 1.17 5.39 10.66
N ASP A 71 1.29 6.61 10.14
CA ASP A 71 0.49 7.08 9.02
C ASP A 71 1.15 6.66 7.70
N VAL A 72 0.78 5.46 7.23
CA VAL A 72 1.22 4.92 5.94
C VAL A 72 0.72 5.80 4.78
N THR A 73 -0.43 6.46 4.92
CA THR A 73 -1.03 7.28 3.85
C THR A 73 -0.22 8.53 3.52
N ALA A 74 0.63 8.98 4.45
CA ALA A 74 1.57 10.07 4.24
C ALA A 74 2.72 9.71 3.29
N CYS A 75 3.02 8.42 3.09
CA CYS A 75 4.16 7.99 2.28
C CYS A 75 3.97 8.31 0.78
N GLY A 76 5.09 8.56 0.10
CA GLY A 76 5.10 8.94 -1.32
C GLY A 76 4.88 7.76 -2.29
N ASN A 77 5.29 6.56 -1.90
CA ASN A 77 5.35 5.38 -2.76
C ASN A 77 4.30 4.32 -2.37
N LEU A 78 3.05 4.75 -2.24
CA LEU A 78 1.94 3.88 -1.83
C LEU A 78 1.71 2.71 -2.80
N LYS A 79 2.06 2.86 -4.08
CA LYS A 79 2.02 1.75 -5.05
C LYS A 79 2.81 0.52 -4.59
N ARG A 80 3.89 0.72 -3.83
CA ARG A 80 4.76 -0.36 -3.35
C ARG A 80 4.11 -1.19 -2.25
N VAL A 81 3.28 -0.56 -1.41
CA VAL A 81 2.43 -1.28 -0.45
C VAL A 81 1.51 -2.26 -1.20
N ILE A 82 0.81 -1.74 -2.21
CA ILE A 82 -0.15 -2.52 -3.00
C ILE A 82 0.55 -3.67 -3.73
N SER A 83 1.64 -3.39 -4.45
CA SER A 83 2.35 -4.41 -5.22
C SER A 83 3.01 -5.48 -4.34
N CYS A 84 3.53 -5.13 -3.17
CA CYS A 84 4.14 -6.10 -2.25
C CYS A 84 3.09 -7.03 -1.61
N PHE A 85 1.96 -6.51 -1.14
CA PHE A 85 0.88 -7.36 -0.61
C PHE A 85 0.27 -8.26 -1.70
N MET A 86 0.11 -7.73 -2.91
CA MET A 86 -0.33 -8.51 -4.05
C MET A 86 0.64 -9.66 -4.38
N ARG A 87 1.96 -9.40 -4.45
CA ARG A 87 2.97 -10.44 -4.69
C ARG A 87 2.98 -11.51 -3.59
N ALA A 88 2.69 -11.11 -2.36
CA ALA A 88 2.53 -12.04 -1.24
C ALA A 88 1.21 -12.83 -1.27
N GLY A 89 0.29 -12.52 -2.19
CA GLY A 89 -1.04 -13.13 -2.25
C GLY A 89 -1.90 -12.86 -1.01
N LYS A 90 -1.62 -11.75 -0.30
CA LYS A 90 -2.29 -11.39 0.95
C LYS A 90 -3.20 -10.19 0.74
N ASP A 91 -4.45 -10.32 1.17
CA ASP A 91 -5.30 -9.14 1.37
C ASP A 91 -4.89 -8.43 2.66
N SER A 92 -5.02 -7.10 2.68
CA SER A 92 -4.63 -6.29 3.84
C SER A 92 -5.30 -4.92 3.82
N GLU A 93 -5.65 -4.43 5.00
CA GLU A 93 -6.15 -3.06 5.19
C GLU A 93 -5.15 -2.00 4.68
N PHE A 94 -3.85 -2.30 4.67
CA PHE A 94 -2.85 -1.38 4.13
C PHE A 94 -2.97 -1.18 2.61
N VAL A 95 -3.48 -2.19 1.89
CA VAL A 95 -3.79 -2.05 0.45
C VAL A 95 -4.95 -1.07 0.26
N ASP A 96 -6.00 -1.20 1.07
CA ASP A 96 -7.18 -0.33 0.99
C ASP A 96 -6.86 1.11 1.40
N LEU A 97 -6.04 1.29 2.44
CA LEU A 97 -5.51 2.59 2.85
C LEU A 97 -4.66 3.23 1.75
N ALA A 98 -3.74 2.47 1.16
CA ALA A 98 -2.89 2.95 0.08
C ALA A 98 -3.71 3.36 -1.15
N LEU A 99 -4.67 2.54 -1.58
CA LEU A 99 -5.57 2.86 -2.70
C LEU A 99 -6.40 4.11 -2.41
N SER A 100 -6.99 4.21 -1.22
CA SER A 100 -7.80 5.35 -0.82
C SER A 100 -6.99 6.66 -0.84
N ALA A 101 -5.75 6.61 -0.33
CA ALA A 101 -4.85 7.76 -0.35
C ALA A 101 -4.42 8.15 -1.77
N LEU A 102 -4.21 7.19 -2.68
CA LEU A 102 -3.94 7.48 -4.09
C LEU A 102 -5.14 8.14 -4.78
N VAL A 103 -6.36 7.66 -4.52
CA VAL A 103 -7.61 8.25 -5.03
C VAL A 103 -7.78 9.68 -4.52
N GLN A 104 -7.63 9.90 -3.22
CA GLN A 104 -7.78 11.22 -2.61
C GLN A 104 -6.77 12.23 -3.20
N LYS A 105 -5.54 11.78 -3.46
CA LYS A 105 -4.47 12.59 -4.06
C LYS A 105 -4.55 12.63 -5.60
N ARG A 106 -5.56 12.02 -6.22
CA ARG A 106 -5.74 11.90 -7.68
C ARG A 106 -4.48 11.40 -8.41
N ARG A 107 -3.79 10.42 -7.82
CA ARG A 107 -2.53 9.86 -8.33
C ARG A 107 -2.78 8.73 -9.33
N GLU A 108 -3.42 9.06 -10.44
CA GLU A 108 -3.64 8.13 -11.55
C GLU A 108 -2.33 7.51 -12.07
N ASP A 109 -1.26 8.31 -12.10
CA ASP A 109 0.09 7.88 -12.49
C ASP A 109 0.63 6.71 -11.67
N GLN A 110 0.26 6.64 -10.37
CA GLN A 110 0.67 5.53 -9.52
C GLN A 110 -0.23 4.30 -9.71
N LEU A 111 -1.53 4.49 -9.96
CA LEU A 111 -2.44 3.40 -10.30
C LEU A 111 -1.99 2.71 -11.60
N ASP A 112 -1.62 3.48 -12.61
CA ASP A 112 -1.11 2.94 -13.88
C ASP A 112 0.19 2.14 -13.69
N LYS A 113 1.09 2.62 -12.82
CA LYS A 113 2.32 1.88 -12.48
C LYS A 113 2.02 0.56 -11.78
N ILE A 114 0.99 0.49 -10.94
CA ILE A 114 0.56 -0.79 -10.34
C ILE A 114 0.17 -1.75 -11.45
N LEU A 115 -0.65 -1.32 -12.42
CA LEU A 115 -1.04 -2.18 -13.55
C LEU A 115 0.14 -2.61 -14.44
N ALA A 116 1.16 -1.76 -14.60
CA ALA A 116 2.32 -2.04 -15.45
C ALA A 116 3.38 -2.94 -14.79
N GLU A 117 3.56 -2.82 -13.47
CA GLU A 117 4.62 -3.53 -12.71
C GLU A 117 4.17 -4.90 -12.19
N THR A 118 2.90 -5.25 -12.41
CA THR A 118 2.30 -6.46 -11.90
C THR A 118 2.02 -7.42 -13.06
N GLY A 119 2.36 -8.69 -12.86
CA GLY A 119 2.08 -9.75 -13.81
C GLY A 119 0.58 -10.06 -13.81
N GLU A 120 0.21 -11.29 -13.43
CA GLU A 120 -1.20 -11.61 -13.27
C GLU A 120 -1.80 -10.93 -12.03
N ILE A 121 -2.73 -10.00 -12.24
CA ILE A 121 -3.46 -9.32 -11.16
C ILE A 121 -4.64 -10.19 -10.72
N PRO A 122 -4.76 -10.54 -9.42
CA PRO A 122 -5.90 -11.30 -8.91
C PRO A 122 -7.23 -10.54 -9.09
N ALA A 123 -8.32 -11.29 -9.34
CA ALA A 123 -9.64 -10.70 -9.57
C ALA A 123 -10.12 -9.74 -8.46
N PRO A 124 -9.92 -10.03 -7.15
CA PRO A 124 -10.30 -9.09 -6.09
C PRO A 124 -9.54 -7.76 -6.17
N LEU A 125 -8.26 -7.78 -6.54
CA LEU A 125 -7.47 -6.55 -6.68
C LEU A 125 -7.86 -5.78 -7.94
N LEU A 126 -8.19 -6.47 -9.04
CA LEU A 126 -8.77 -5.83 -10.23
C LEU A 126 -10.04 -5.05 -9.88
N LEU A 127 -10.93 -5.62 -9.05
CA LEU A 127 -12.13 -4.93 -8.58
C LEU A 127 -11.80 -3.68 -7.75
N LYS A 128 -10.86 -3.80 -6.80
CA LYS A 128 -10.40 -2.64 -5.98
C LYS A 128 -9.79 -1.53 -6.84
N LEU A 129 -8.96 -1.90 -7.82
CA LEU A 129 -8.35 -0.96 -8.76
C LEU A 129 -9.40 -0.31 -9.68
N ALA A 130 -10.37 -1.08 -10.18
CA ALA A 130 -11.47 -0.55 -10.98
C ALA A 130 -12.25 0.54 -10.21
N SER A 131 -12.60 0.25 -8.96
CA SER A 131 -13.24 1.22 -8.07
C SER A 131 -12.38 2.48 -7.87
N ALA A 132 -11.06 2.32 -7.71
CA ALA A 132 -10.14 3.45 -7.59
C ALA A 132 -10.14 4.34 -8.83
N TYR A 133 -10.07 3.75 -10.04
CA TYR A 133 -10.17 4.51 -11.30
C TYR A 133 -11.53 5.19 -11.48
N GLY A 134 -12.63 4.52 -11.12
CA GLY A 134 -13.97 5.10 -11.15
C GLY A 134 -14.08 6.33 -10.24
N LYS A 135 -13.54 6.26 -9.01
CA LYS A 135 -13.54 7.37 -8.04
C LYS A 135 -12.74 8.60 -8.51
N ILE A 136 -11.70 8.42 -9.34
CA ILE A 136 -10.95 9.54 -9.92
C ILE A 136 -11.53 10.01 -11.27
N GLY A 137 -12.59 9.35 -11.77
CA GLY A 137 -13.32 9.72 -12.98
C GLY A 137 -12.85 9.00 -14.25
N ASN A 138 -11.88 8.09 -14.18
CA ASN A 138 -11.44 7.31 -15.34
C ASN A 138 -12.36 6.10 -15.55
N ARG A 139 -13.53 6.37 -16.15
CA ARG A 139 -14.55 5.36 -16.46
C ARG A 139 -14.08 4.28 -17.44
N LYS A 140 -13.17 4.63 -18.35
CA LYS A 140 -12.62 3.67 -19.31
C LYS A 140 -11.82 2.57 -18.59
N LYS A 141 -10.89 2.97 -17.72
CA LYS A 141 -10.09 2.02 -16.91
C LYS A 141 -10.94 1.24 -15.93
N GLU A 142 -11.91 1.89 -15.28
CA GLU A 142 -12.89 1.21 -14.43
C GLU A 142 -13.57 0.06 -15.18
N GLN A 143 -14.13 0.33 -16.37
CA GLN A 143 -14.82 -0.68 -17.16
C GLN A 143 -13.89 -1.82 -17.62
N GLU A 144 -12.68 -1.48 -18.10
CA GLU A 144 -11.68 -2.45 -18.53
C GLU A 144 -11.30 -3.43 -17.40
N LEU A 145 -11.07 -2.91 -16.19
CA LEU A 145 -10.66 -3.71 -15.04
C LEU A 145 -11.83 -4.54 -14.46
N LEU A 146 -13.05 -3.99 -14.43
CA LEU A 146 -14.24 -4.77 -14.06
C LEU A 146 -14.44 -5.95 -15.00
N LYS A 147 -14.27 -5.73 -16.32
CA LYS A 147 -14.39 -6.79 -17.32
C LYS A 147 -13.37 -7.89 -17.08
N GLN A 148 -12.10 -7.54 -16.84
CA GLN A 148 -11.06 -8.51 -16.52
C GLN A 148 -11.36 -9.28 -15.22
N ALA A 149 -11.85 -8.61 -14.17
CA ALA A 149 -12.24 -9.26 -12.93
C ALA A 149 -13.41 -10.24 -13.14
N CYS A 150 -14.40 -9.86 -13.96
CA CYS A 150 -15.53 -10.71 -14.33
C CYS A 150 -15.09 -11.93 -15.16
N GLU A 151 -14.20 -11.74 -16.14
CA GLU A 151 -13.62 -12.82 -16.95
C GLU A 151 -12.82 -13.82 -16.09
N LYS A 152 -12.23 -13.36 -14.98
CA LYS A 152 -11.61 -14.21 -13.96
C LYS A 152 -12.61 -14.85 -12.98
N GLY A 153 -13.92 -14.73 -13.23
CA GLY A 153 -14.98 -15.41 -12.47
C GLY A 153 -15.50 -14.64 -11.25
N LEU A 154 -15.09 -13.38 -11.04
CA LEU A 154 -15.59 -12.59 -9.92
C LEU A 154 -17.01 -12.06 -10.20
N LYS A 155 -18.01 -12.75 -9.65
CA LYS A 155 -19.44 -12.46 -9.86
C LYS A 155 -19.86 -11.03 -9.50
N GLU A 156 -19.22 -10.43 -8.50
CA GLU A 156 -19.45 -9.03 -8.11
C GLU A 156 -19.09 -8.09 -9.25
N ALA A 157 -17.89 -8.22 -9.83
CA ALA A 157 -17.48 -7.41 -10.96
C ALA A 157 -18.42 -7.54 -12.17
N CYS A 158 -18.94 -8.75 -12.44
CA CYS A 158 -19.92 -8.95 -13.52
C CYS A 158 -21.24 -8.19 -13.29
N ARG A 159 -21.68 -8.08 -12.03
CA ARG A 159 -22.89 -7.33 -11.67
C ARG A 159 -22.66 -5.83 -11.82
N ASP A 160 -21.51 -5.35 -11.38
CA ASP A 160 -21.14 -3.93 -11.43
C ASP A 160 -21.06 -3.41 -12.88
N ILE A 161 -20.53 -4.20 -13.81
CA ILE A 161 -20.55 -3.86 -15.24
C ILE A 161 -21.98 -3.61 -15.73
N ASN A 162 -22.92 -4.50 -15.38
CA ASN A 162 -24.30 -4.42 -15.87
C ASN A 162 -25.07 -3.25 -15.26
N GLN A 163 -24.69 -2.78 -14.07
CA GLN A 163 -25.32 -1.66 -13.40
C GLN A 163 -24.72 -0.31 -13.81
N ILE A 164 -23.39 -0.24 -13.95
CA ILE A 164 -22.65 1.00 -14.22
C ILE A 164 -22.58 1.28 -15.73
N PHE A 165 -22.48 0.23 -16.54
CA PHE A 165 -22.40 0.30 -18.00
C PHE A 165 -23.48 -0.59 -18.63
N PRO A 166 -24.77 -0.32 -18.40
CA PRO A 166 -25.83 -1.03 -19.10
C PRO A 166 -25.56 -0.91 -20.60
N ARG A 167 -25.59 -2.04 -21.32
CA ARG A 167 -25.37 -2.06 -22.77
C ARG A 167 -26.24 -0.97 -23.40
N ILE A 168 -25.62 0.05 -23.95
CA ILE A 168 -26.29 0.95 -24.90
C ILE A 168 -26.46 0.09 -26.15
N THR A 169 -27.62 -0.55 -26.24
CA THR A 169 -28.12 -1.20 -27.47
C THR A 169 -28.35 -0.17 -28.55
#